data_AF-A0A497APU4-F1
#
_entry.id   AF-A0A497APU4-F1
#
_cell.length_a   1.000
_cell.length_b   1.000
_cell.length_c   1.000
_cell.angle_alpha   90.00
_cell.angle_beta   90.00
_cell.angle_gamma   90.00
#
_symmetry.space_group_name_H-M   'P 1'
#
loop_
_entity.id
_entity.type
_entity.pdbx_description
1 polymer ?
#
loop_
_entity_poly.entity_id
_entity_poly.type
_entity_poly.pdbx_seq_one_letter_code
_entity_poly.pdbx_strand_id
1 'polypeptide(L)'
;MAYALENEAYRNLPRFLKRYGIEVTDRLVRFELRGEEINLFARAKRDGEDVVLVGEAVLRLDDKGKLRKIRRKAELVSQEYGLEVVPVVVTHFATGRLLEEARKAGFLVVQTFEW
;
A
#
# COMPACT_ATOMS: atom_id res chain seq x y z
N MET A 1 12.31 -3.41 14.78
CA MET A 1 12.09 -2.07 14.19
C MET A 1 11.15 -2.08 12.99
N ALA A 2 11.18 -3.08 12.09
CA ALA A 2 10.29 -3.12 10.91
C ALA A 2 8.78 -3.09 11.24
N TYR A 3 8.35 -3.78 12.31
CA TYR A 3 6.93 -3.78 12.72
C TYR A 3 6.41 -2.44 13.27
N ALA A 4 7.29 -1.52 13.70
CA ALA A 4 6.83 -0.25 14.26
C ALA A 4 6.12 0.61 13.19
N LEU A 5 6.74 0.70 12.01
CA LEU A 5 6.18 1.41 10.86
C LEU A 5 4.89 0.74 10.34
N GLU A 6 4.86 -0.59 10.31
CA GLU A 6 3.66 -1.36 9.94
C GLU A 6 2.51 -1.11 10.94
N ASN A 7 2.79 -1.16 12.24
CA ASN A 7 1.81 -0.88 13.29
C ASN A 7 1.29 0.57 13.22
N GLU A 8 2.16 1.51 12.88
CA GLU A 8 1.77 2.90 12.63
C GLU A 8 0.85 3.01 11.41
N ALA A 9 1.20 2.31 10.31
CA ALA A 9 0.38 2.25 9.11
C ALA A 9 -1.01 1.68 9.43
N TYR A 10 -1.12 0.61 10.20
CA TYR A 10 -2.41 0.03 10.59
C TYR A 10 -3.32 1.02 11.33
N ARG A 11 -2.75 1.95 12.10
CA ARG A 11 -3.52 2.95 12.86
C ARG A 11 -3.90 4.17 12.01
N ASN A 12 -2.95 4.68 11.22
CA ASN A 12 -3.09 5.99 10.60
C ASN A 12 -3.55 5.92 9.14
N LEU A 13 -3.13 4.87 8.40
CA LEU A 13 -3.40 4.76 6.97
C LEU A 13 -4.90 4.79 6.63
N PRO A 14 -5.81 4.10 7.35
CA PRO A 14 -7.23 4.12 7.01
C PRO A 14 -7.84 5.52 7.05
N ARG A 15 -7.48 6.33 8.07
CA ARG A 15 -7.94 7.71 8.20
C ARG A 15 -7.32 8.59 7.12
N PHE A 16 -6.03 8.42 6.87
CA PHE A 16 -5.30 9.19 5.88
C PHE A 16 -5.85 8.98 4.47
N LEU A 17 -6.17 7.73 4.10
CA LEU A 17 -6.67 7.37 2.77
C LEU A 17 -8.01 8.02 2.40
N LYS A 18 -8.81 8.46 3.38
CA LYS A 18 -10.08 9.18 3.12
C LYS A 18 -9.88 10.44 2.27
N ARG A 19 -8.73 11.12 2.37
CA ARG A 19 -8.40 12.29 1.54
C ARG A 19 -8.21 11.97 0.06
N TYR A 20 -8.02 10.70 -0.28
CA TYR A 20 -7.90 10.19 -1.65
C TYR A 20 -9.20 9.52 -2.13
N GLY A 21 -10.32 9.71 -1.43
CA GLY A 21 -11.60 9.06 -1.77
C GLY A 21 -11.61 7.55 -1.47
N ILE A 22 -10.66 7.05 -0.67
CA ILE A 22 -10.52 5.64 -0.34
C ILE A 22 -10.97 5.41 1.10
N GLU A 23 -12.02 4.62 1.25
CA GLU A 23 -12.55 4.16 2.55
C GLU A 23 -12.16 2.70 2.78
N VAL A 24 -11.30 2.44 3.76
CA VAL A 24 -10.97 1.07 4.16
C VAL A 24 -12.16 0.48 4.90
N THR A 25 -12.73 -0.59 4.37
CA THR A 25 -13.97 -1.20 4.89
C THR A 25 -13.71 -2.30 5.91
N ASP A 26 -12.50 -2.87 5.90
CA ASP A 26 -12.04 -3.90 6.84
C ASP A 26 -10.78 -3.46 7.61
N ARG A 27 -10.32 -4.30 8.55
CA ARG A 27 -9.05 -4.07 9.24
C ARG A 27 -7.88 -4.27 8.26
N LEU A 28 -6.88 -3.39 8.32
CA LEU A 28 -5.58 -3.66 7.71
C LEU A 28 -4.92 -4.82 8.44
N VAL A 29 -4.49 -5.82 7.67
CA VAL A 29 -3.85 -7.03 8.18
C VAL A 29 -2.62 -7.37 7.34
N ARG A 30 -1.72 -8.13 7.96
CA ARG A 30 -0.72 -8.91 7.24
C ARG A 30 -1.39 -10.17 6.72
N PHE A 31 -1.12 -10.51 5.48
CA PHE A 31 -1.79 -11.57 4.74
C PHE A 31 -0.75 -12.35 3.94
N GLU A 32 -0.94 -13.65 3.75
CA GLU A 32 -0.10 -14.47 2.87
C GLU A 32 -0.95 -14.98 1.71
N LEU A 33 -0.46 -14.79 0.48
CA LEU A 33 -1.07 -15.33 -0.72
C LEU A 33 -0.04 -16.10 -1.54
N ARG A 34 -0.27 -17.40 -1.71
CA ARG A 34 0.61 -18.29 -2.51
C ARG A 34 2.09 -18.20 -2.09
N GLY A 35 2.34 -18.12 -0.78
CA GLY A 35 3.69 -17.99 -0.20
C GLY A 35 4.29 -16.58 -0.25
N GLU A 36 3.59 -15.57 -0.78
CA GLU A 36 4.00 -14.17 -0.73
C GLU A 36 3.32 -13.45 0.44
N GLU A 37 4.12 -12.99 1.40
CA GLU A 37 3.63 -12.16 2.50
C GLU A 37 3.32 -10.74 2.00
N ILE A 38 2.16 -10.19 2.35
CA ILE A 38 1.71 -8.82 2.07
C ILE A 38 1.53 -8.11 3.41
N ASN A 39 2.28 -7.04 3.65
CA ASN A 39 2.27 -6.38 4.97
C ASN A 39 1.00 -5.56 5.21
N LEU A 40 0.47 -4.93 4.16
CA LEU A 40 -0.71 -4.09 4.23
C LEU A 40 -1.76 -4.63 3.25
N PHE A 41 -2.72 -5.38 3.76
CA PHE A 41 -3.88 -5.86 2.99
C PHE A 41 -5.18 -5.40 3.65
N ALA A 42 -6.13 -4.89 2.86
CA ALA A 42 -7.50 -4.63 3.31
C ALA A 42 -8.45 -4.53 2.12
N ARG A 43 -9.74 -4.80 2.35
CA ARG A 43 -10.80 -4.36 1.45
C ARG A 43 -11.07 -2.87 1.65
N ALA A 44 -11.42 -2.19 0.58
CA ALA A 44 -11.75 -0.79 0.59
C ALA A 44 -12.78 -0.45 -0.48
N LYS A 45 -13.29 0.78 -0.41
CA LYS A 45 -14.06 1.42 -1.46
C LYS A 45 -13.29 2.61 -1.99
N ARG A 46 -13.22 2.79 -3.30
CA ARG A 46 -12.69 4.00 -3.94
C ARG A 46 -13.80 4.64 -4.73
N ASP A 47 -14.20 5.84 -4.31
CA ASP A 47 -15.30 6.57 -4.94
C ASP A 47 -16.61 5.75 -5.04
N GLY A 48 -16.83 4.84 -4.08
CA GLY A 48 -17.99 3.94 -4.00
C GLY A 48 -17.77 2.53 -4.54
N GLU A 49 -16.79 2.34 -5.42
CA GLU A 49 -16.46 1.06 -6.06
C GLU A 49 -15.57 0.18 -5.18
N ASP A 50 -15.80 -1.14 -5.20
CA ASP A 50 -15.03 -2.08 -4.39
C ASP A 50 -13.62 -2.29 -4.95
N VAL A 51 -12.62 -2.08 -4.09
CA VAL A 51 -11.20 -2.23 -4.41
C VAL A 51 -10.48 -3.00 -3.29
N VAL A 52 -9.26 -3.44 -3.57
CA VAL A 52 -8.38 -4.05 -2.56
C VAL A 52 -7.11 -3.21 -2.40
N LEU A 53 -6.73 -2.95 -1.15
CA LEU A 53 -5.45 -2.33 -0.83
C LEU A 53 -4.38 -3.41 -0.72
N VAL A 54 -3.25 -3.20 -1.41
CA VAL A 54 -2.05 -4.03 -1.27
C VAL A 54 -0.85 -3.13 -1.10
N GLY A 55 -0.11 -3.30 -0.02
CA GLY A 55 1.03 -2.46 0.24
C GLY A 55 2.11 -3.04 1.14
N GLU A 56 3.22 -2.30 1.21
CA GLU A 56 4.35 -2.61 2.08
C GLU A 56 4.71 -1.38 2.91
N ALA A 57 5.13 -1.64 4.15
CA ALA A 57 5.78 -0.65 5.01
C ALA A 57 7.30 -0.79 4.88
N VAL A 58 7.96 0.20 4.26
CA VAL A 58 9.41 0.20 4.05
C VAL A 58 10.01 1.47 4.65
N LEU A 59 11.05 1.37 5.49
CA LEU A 59 11.63 2.57 6.13
C LEU A 59 12.11 3.62 5.10
N ARG A 60 12.66 3.15 3.97
CA ARG A 60 13.10 4.00 2.86
C ARG A 60 12.68 3.38 1.53
N LEU A 61 12.09 4.20 0.67
CA LEU A 61 11.84 3.91 -0.74
C LEU A 61 12.99 4.50 -1.57
N ASP A 62 14.06 3.72 -1.70
CA ASP A 62 15.32 4.09 -2.34
C ASP A 62 15.73 3.14 -3.49
N ASP A 63 14.92 2.12 -3.77
CA ASP A 63 15.15 1.16 -4.83
C ASP A 63 13.86 0.85 -5.62
N LYS A 64 13.98 0.78 -6.95
CA LYS A 64 12.88 0.40 -7.86
C LYS A 64 12.47 -1.06 -7.68
N GLY A 65 13.36 -1.92 -7.20
CA GLY A 65 13.05 -3.31 -6.89
C GLY A 65 11.93 -3.45 -5.87
N LYS A 66 11.83 -2.53 -4.90
CA LYS A 66 10.73 -2.47 -3.93
C LYS A 66 9.38 -2.24 -4.61
N LEU A 67 9.31 -1.28 -5.53
CA LEU A 67 8.09 -1.03 -6.33
C LEU A 67 7.72 -2.24 -7.19
N ARG A 68 8.70 -2.87 -7.86
CA ARG A 68 8.46 -4.09 -8.65
C ARG A 68 7.91 -5.24 -7.80
N LYS A 69 8.40 -5.41 -6.57
CA LYS A 69 7.90 -6.41 -5.62
C LYS A 69 6.44 -6.16 -5.26
N ILE A 70 6.09 -4.91 -4.93
CA ILE A 70 4.72 -4.53 -4.59
C ILE A 70 3.79 -4.72 -5.80
N ARG A 71 4.23 -4.35 -7.00
CA ARG A 71 3.45 -4.57 -8.22
C ARG A 71 3.12 -6.04 -8.42
N ARG A 72 4.11 -6.93 -8.30
CA ARG A 72 3.88 -8.39 -8.40
C ARG A 72 2.86 -8.89 -7.40
N LYS A 73 2.92 -8.41 -6.15
CA LYS A 73 1.93 -8.77 -5.11
C LYS A 73 0.54 -8.24 -5.45
N ALA A 74 0.45 -7.01 -5.95
CA ALA A 74 -0.81 -6.42 -6.40
C ALA A 74 -1.42 -7.20 -7.57
N GLU A 75 -0.61 -7.65 -8.53
CA GLU A 75 -1.06 -8.50 -9.65
C GLU A 75 -1.58 -9.86 -9.15
N LEU A 76 -0.86 -10.51 -8.23
CA LEU A 76 -1.30 -11.77 -7.62
C LEU A 76 -2.64 -11.62 -6.89
N VAL A 77 -2.80 -10.55 -6.11
CA VAL A 77 -4.06 -10.26 -5.41
C VAL A 77 -5.17 -9.93 -6.39
N SER A 78 -4.90 -9.13 -7.43
CA SER A 78 -5.91 -8.80 -8.43
C SER A 78 -6.43 -10.05 -9.15
N GLN A 79 -5.55 -11.01 -9.46
CA GLN A 79 -5.93 -12.29 -10.05
C GLN A 79 -6.77 -13.16 -9.10
N GLU A 80 -6.44 -13.17 -7.80
CA GLU A 80 -7.16 -13.99 -6.81
C GLU A 80 -8.54 -13.42 -6.47
N TYR A 81 -8.67 -12.10 -6.35
CA TYR A 81 -9.90 -11.45 -5.90
C TYR A 81 -10.76 -10.93 -7.05
N GLY A 82 -10.23 -10.78 -8.26
CA GLY A 82 -10.95 -10.23 -9.41
C GLY A 82 -11.34 -8.75 -9.26
N LEU A 83 -10.63 -8.01 -8.41
CA LEU A 83 -10.89 -6.60 -8.09
C LEU A 83 -9.73 -5.70 -8.51
N GLU A 84 -10.01 -4.41 -8.69
CA GLU A 84 -8.97 -3.39 -8.80
C GLU A 84 -8.15 -3.37 -7.52
N VAL A 85 -6.83 -3.33 -7.68
CA VAL A 85 -5.89 -3.22 -6.57
C VAL A 85 -5.29 -1.83 -6.55
N VAL A 86 -5.35 -1.16 -5.39
CA VAL A 86 -4.65 0.09 -5.13
C VAL A 86 -3.32 -0.25 -4.45
N PRO A 87 -2.18 -0.12 -5.15
CA PRO A 87 -0.87 -0.41 -4.56
C PRO A 87 -0.42 0.75 -3.68
N VAL A 88 -0.15 0.47 -2.40
CA VAL A 88 0.24 1.47 -1.39
C VAL A 88 1.68 1.23 -0.92
N VAL A 89 2.45 2.32 -0.80
CA VAL A 89 3.76 2.28 -0.13
C VAL A 89 3.70 3.18 1.08
N VAL A 90 3.95 2.64 2.27
CA VAL A 90 4.17 3.44 3.47
C VAL A 90 5.68 3.55 3.71
N THR A 91 6.21 4.77 3.82
CA THR A 91 7.65 5.01 4.02
C THR A 91 7.94 6.21 4.91
N HIS A 92 9.09 6.26 5.59
CA HIS A 92 9.54 7.51 6.21
C HIS A 92 10.17 8.46 5.19
N PHE A 93 10.80 7.90 4.16
CA PHE A 93 11.55 8.69 3.19
C PHE A 93 11.52 8.05 1.80
N ALA A 94 11.37 8.89 0.77
CA ALA A 94 11.63 8.54 -0.62
C ALA A 94 12.49 9.64 -1.26
N THR A 95 13.36 9.27 -2.21
CA THR A 95 13.99 10.29 -3.06
C THR A 95 12.93 10.92 -3.97
N GLY A 96 13.06 12.21 -4.30
CA GLY A 96 12.09 12.89 -5.16
C GLY A 96 11.88 12.18 -6.50
N ARG A 97 12.96 11.67 -7.10
CA ARG A 97 12.90 10.86 -8.33
C ARG A 97 12.04 9.60 -8.15
N LEU A 98 12.28 8.80 -7.10
CA LEU A 98 11.49 7.57 -6.91
C LEU A 98 10.04 7.86 -6.51
N LEU A 99 9.79 8.93 -5.77
CA LEU A 99 8.44 9.37 -5.44
C LEU A 99 7.65 9.69 -6.73
N GLU A 100 8.27 10.43 -7.66
CA GLU A 100 7.67 10.75 -8.95
C GLU A 100 7.44 9.50 -9.81
N GLU A 101 8.44 8.62 -9.90
CA GLU A 101 8.32 7.36 -10.64
C GLU A 101 7.21 6.45 -10.08
N ALA A 102 7.10 6.34 -8.75
CA ALA A 102 6.06 5.58 -8.09
C ALA A 102 4.66 6.15 -8.38
N ARG A 103 4.50 7.48 -8.27
CA ARG A 103 3.23 8.16 -8.60
C ARG A 103 2.83 7.96 -10.06
N LYS A 104 3.78 8.11 -11.01
CA LYS A 104 3.55 7.84 -12.44
C LYS A 104 3.16 6.39 -12.71
N ALA A 105 3.66 5.46 -11.91
CA ALA A 105 3.28 4.06 -11.94
C ALA A 105 1.98 3.75 -11.16
N GLY A 106 1.25 4.75 -10.67
CA GLY A 106 -0.03 4.54 -9.99
C GLY A 106 0.09 4.00 -8.56
N PHE A 107 1.26 4.11 -7.93
CA PHE A 107 1.40 3.84 -6.51
C PHE A 107 0.91 5.03 -5.69
N LEU A 108 0.13 4.72 -4.64
CA LEU A 108 -0.14 5.66 -3.57
C LEU A 108 1.02 5.58 -2.57
N VAL A 109 1.93 6.55 -2.66
CA VAL A 109 3.05 6.65 -1.71
C VAL A 109 2.65 7.57 -0.57
N VAL A 110 2.69 7.04 0.65
CA VAL A 110 2.46 7.81 1.87
C VAL A 110 3.74 7.92 2.67
N GLN A 111 4.17 9.15 2.89
CA GLN A 111 5.28 9.42 3.80
C GLN A 111 4.73 9.67 5.20
N THR A 112 5.32 9.06 6.23
CA THR A 112 4.69 9.03 7.55
C THR A 112 4.48 10.38 8.22
N PHE A 113 5.23 11.39 7.81
CA PHE A 113 5.08 12.75 8.33
C PHE A 113 3.87 13.48 7.73
N GLU A 114 3.14 12.86 6.80
CA GLU A 114 1.96 13.44 6.15
C GLU A 114 0.64 13.21 6.91
N TRP A 115 0.61 12.31 7.90
CA TRP A 115 -0.58 11.99 8.69
C TRP A 115 -0.52 12.50 10.13
#